data_AF-A0A355H1G6-F1
#
_entry.id   AF-A0A355H1G6-F1
#
_cell.length_a   1.000
_cell.length_b   1.000
_cell.length_c   1.000
_cell.angle_alpha   90.00
_cell.angle_beta   90.00
_cell.angle_gamma   90.00
#
_symmetry.space_group_name_H-M   'P 1'
#
loop_
_entity.id
_entity.type
_entity.pdbx_description
1 polymer ?
#
loop_
_entity_poly.entity_id
_entity_poly.type
_entity_poly.pdbx_seq_one_letter_code
_entity_poly.pdbx_strand_id
1 'polypeptide(L)'
;ECIPSPSTLTQSGRDFLAKYPDSPGSLGVAISEAIEDAVTSKVKSHYALGSVLNHVLIYQSIIGLEAQKQMQKLGIYPDVVMGCCGGGSNFAGIAAPYVCDKIHGKQVKIVGAEPTSCPSMTKGPFAYDFGDLAQKTPLLPMYTLGHDYVPAPIHAGGLRYHGMAPIVSHLVR
;
A
#
# COMPACT_ATOMS: atom_id res chain seq x y z
N GLU A 1 19.07 2.03 -13.14
CA GLU A 1 20.00 1.44 -12.16
C GLU A 1 19.19 0.81 -11.03
N CYS A 2 19.71 -0.21 -10.34
CA CYS A 2 19.06 -0.80 -9.16
C CYS A 2 19.98 -0.61 -7.96
N ILE A 3 19.53 0.18 -6.98
CA ILE A 3 20.34 0.60 -5.83
C ILE A 3 19.79 -0.08 -4.57
N PRO A 4 20.61 -0.82 -3.80
CA PRO A 4 20.16 -1.38 -2.54
C PRO A 4 19.88 -0.26 -1.53
N SER A 5 18.70 -0.33 -0.89
CA SER A 5 18.29 0.56 0.20
C SER A 5 18.31 -0.22 1.53
N PRO A 6 18.88 0.32 2.62
CA PRO A 6 19.36 1.70 2.79
C PRO A 6 20.68 1.98 2.04
N SER A 7 20.76 3.08 1.27
CA SER A 7 21.98 3.45 0.52
C SER A 7 22.77 4.56 1.21
N THR A 8 24.05 4.73 0.83
CA THR A 8 24.84 5.89 1.25
C THR A 8 24.69 7.10 0.32
N LEU A 9 23.87 6.99 -0.73
CA LEU A 9 23.73 8.01 -1.78
C LEU A 9 22.82 9.17 -1.33
N THR A 10 21.79 8.86 -0.53
CA THR A 10 20.85 9.86 0.01
C THR A 10 21.13 10.16 1.47
N GLN A 11 20.71 11.33 1.94
CA GLN A 11 20.77 11.69 3.36
C GLN A 11 19.85 10.80 4.19
N SER A 12 18.64 10.50 3.69
CA SER A 12 17.70 9.59 4.35
C SER A 12 18.32 8.20 4.59
N GLY A 13 19.04 7.66 3.60
CA GLY A 13 19.75 6.38 3.74
C GLY A 13 20.93 6.46 4.73
N ARG A 14 21.75 7.53 4.65
CA ARG A 14 22.86 7.76 5.59
C ARG A 14 22.38 7.90 7.04
N ASP A 15 21.32 8.67 7.27
CA ASP A 15 20.74 8.89 8.60
C ASP A 15 20.16 7.59 9.18
N PHE A 16 19.57 6.76 8.32
CA PHE A 16 19.02 5.48 8.73
C PHE A 16 20.14 4.48 9.09
N LEU A 17 21.19 4.36 8.26
CA LEU A 17 22.35 3.50 8.54
C LEU A 17 23.13 3.93 9.78
N ALA A 18 23.20 5.23 10.08
CA ALA A 18 23.84 5.72 11.30
C ALA A 18 23.15 5.21 12.58
N LYS A 19 21.82 4.99 12.52
CA LYS A 19 21.03 4.46 13.63
C LYS A 19 20.95 2.93 13.62
N TYR A 20 20.86 2.34 12.44
CA TYR A 20 20.66 0.90 12.23
C TYR A 20 21.64 0.35 11.18
N PRO A 21 22.93 0.18 11.55
CA PRO A 21 23.98 -0.17 10.60
C PRO A 21 23.79 -1.54 9.93
N ASP A 22 23.19 -2.49 10.66
CA ASP A 22 22.95 -3.86 10.18
C ASP A 22 21.52 -4.08 9.66
N SER A 23 20.78 -3.00 9.41
CA SER A 23 19.38 -3.12 8.99
C SER A 23 19.25 -3.74 7.60
N PRO A 24 18.34 -4.72 7.40
CA PRO A 24 18.05 -5.27 6.08
C PRO A 24 17.22 -4.31 5.20
N GLY A 25 16.89 -3.12 5.71
CA GLY A 25 16.05 -2.13 5.04
C GLY A 25 14.55 -2.36 5.24
N SER A 26 13.77 -1.36 4.88
CA SER A 26 12.31 -1.44 4.84
C SER A 26 11.78 -0.73 3.61
N LEU A 27 10.52 -1.01 3.24
CA LEU A 27 9.87 -0.31 2.13
C LEU A 27 9.78 1.20 2.40
N GLY A 28 9.58 1.59 3.66
CA GLY A 28 9.54 3.00 4.08
C GLY A 28 10.86 3.73 3.81
N VAL A 29 12.02 3.12 4.12
CA VAL A 29 13.34 3.70 3.82
C VAL A 29 13.51 3.89 2.31
N ALA A 30 13.22 2.85 1.53
CA ALA A 30 13.36 2.90 0.08
C ALA A 30 12.48 3.99 -0.57
N ILE A 31 11.26 4.20 -0.07
CA ILE A 31 10.39 5.29 -0.52
C ILE A 31 11.04 6.65 -0.20
N SER A 32 11.53 6.84 1.02
CA SER A 32 12.15 8.11 1.42
C SER A 32 13.39 8.43 0.58
N GLU A 33 14.25 7.44 0.32
CA GLU A 33 15.42 7.61 -0.54
C GLU A 33 15.01 7.93 -1.98
N ALA A 34 14.02 7.23 -2.54
CA ALA A 34 13.56 7.48 -3.90
C ALA A 34 12.91 8.87 -4.07
N ILE A 35 12.18 9.36 -3.05
CA ILE A 35 11.66 10.73 -3.04
C ILE A 35 12.82 11.73 -2.99
N GLU A 36 13.80 11.52 -2.13
CA GLU A 36 14.96 12.41 -2.01
C GLU A 36 15.78 12.47 -3.31
N ASP A 37 16.06 11.31 -3.93
CA ASP A 37 16.75 11.22 -5.21
C ASP A 37 15.98 11.96 -6.31
N ALA A 38 14.67 11.75 -6.42
CA ALA A 38 13.86 12.43 -7.43
C ALA A 38 13.82 13.96 -7.25
N VAL A 39 13.77 14.44 -6.00
CA VAL A 39 13.72 15.88 -5.69
C VAL A 39 15.07 16.56 -5.86
N THR A 40 16.17 15.85 -5.59
CA THR A 40 17.53 16.41 -5.65
C THR A 40 18.23 16.16 -6.99
N SER A 41 17.66 15.31 -7.85
CA SER A 41 18.18 14.98 -9.17
C SER A 41 18.40 16.22 -10.05
N LYS A 42 19.58 16.29 -10.68
CA LYS A 42 19.92 17.34 -11.67
C LYS A 42 19.22 17.12 -13.01
N VAL A 43 18.76 15.90 -13.26
CA VAL A 43 17.93 15.55 -14.41
C VAL A 43 16.47 15.65 -13.98
N LYS A 44 15.58 16.11 -14.87
CA LYS A 44 14.15 16.19 -14.57
C LYS A 44 13.61 14.77 -14.31
N SER A 45 13.39 14.46 -13.04
CA SER A 45 12.91 13.17 -12.55
C SER A 45 11.56 13.33 -11.87
N HIS A 46 10.74 12.28 -11.89
CA HIS A 46 9.45 12.23 -11.21
C HIS A 46 9.38 10.95 -10.39
N TYR A 47 9.01 11.08 -9.11
CA TYR A 47 8.71 9.93 -8.26
C TYR A 47 7.25 9.53 -8.41
N ALA A 48 7.00 8.24 -8.58
CA ALA A 48 5.66 7.66 -8.63
C ALA A 48 5.51 6.65 -7.50
N LEU A 49 4.69 6.98 -6.50
CA LEU A 49 4.39 6.09 -5.39
C LEU A 49 3.42 5.00 -5.87
N GLY A 50 3.86 3.74 -5.86
CA GLY A 50 3.19 2.64 -6.58
C GLY A 50 2.00 1.97 -5.87
N SER A 51 1.51 2.49 -4.74
CA SER A 51 0.36 1.93 -4.01
C SER A 51 -0.30 3.00 -3.12
N VAL A 52 -1.27 2.60 -2.28
CA VAL A 52 -1.93 3.40 -1.21
C VAL A 52 -2.75 4.60 -1.68
N LEU A 53 -2.16 5.45 -2.53
CA LEU A 53 -2.74 6.69 -3.01
C LEU A 53 -3.93 6.44 -3.94
N ASN A 54 -4.92 7.31 -3.83
CA ASN A 54 -6.20 7.18 -4.53
C ASN A 54 -6.04 7.02 -6.05
N HIS A 55 -5.10 7.74 -6.67
CA HIS A 55 -4.88 7.63 -8.12
C HIS A 55 -4.38 6.23 -8.53
N VAL A 56 -3.58 5.56 -7.69
CA VAL A 56 -3.15 4.19 -7.96
C VAL A 56 -4.34 3.23 -7.88
N LEU A 57 -5.23 3.43 -6.91
CA LEU A 57 -6.45 2.64 -6.78
C LEU A 57 -7.37 2.82 -8.01
N ILE A 58 -7.47 4.05 -8.53
CA ILE A 58 -8.20 4.33 -9.77
C ILE A 58 -7.57 3.59 -10.96
N TYR A 59 -6.24 3.62 -11.11
CA TYR A 59 -5.60 2.88 -12.20
C TYR A 59 -5.80 1.37 -12.08
N GLN A 60 -5.76 0.84 -10.86
CA GLN A 60 -6.00 -0.57 -10.59
C GLN A 60 -7.47 -0.97 -10.73
N SER A 61 -8.43 -0.03 -10.74
CA SER A 61 -9.86 -0.34 -10.86
C SER A 61 -10.22 -1.03 -12.17
N ILE A 62 -9.34 -0.96 -13.17
CA ILE A 62 -9.50 -1.72 -14.41
C ILE A 62 -9.69 -3.22 -14.14
N ILE A 63 -9.03 -3.77 -13.10
CA ILE A 63 -9.15 -5.17 -12.71
C ILE A 63 -10.61 -5.52 -12.40
N GLY A 64 -11.26 -4.75 -11.52
CA GLY A 64 -12.66 -4.99 -11.14
C GLY A 64 -13.65 -4.69 -12.27
N LEU A 65 -13.38 -3.68 -13.09
CA LEU A 65 -14.23 -3.33 -14.24
C LEU A 65 -14.21 -4.44 -15.31
N GLU A 66 -13.06 -5.03 -15.56
CA GLU A 66 -12.93 -6.18 -16.45
C GLU A 66 -13.58 -7.42 -15.85
N ALA A 67 -13.38 -7.67 -14.56
CA ALA A 67 -14.00 -8.78 -13.84
C ALA A 67 -15.54 -8.72 -13.90
N GLN A 68 -16.16 -7.55 -13.70
CA GLN A 68 -17.62 -7.39 -13.81
C GLN A 68 -18.11 -7.75 -15.23
N LYS A 69 -17.41 -7.33 -16.28
CA LYS A 69 -17.75 -7.69 -17.67
C LYS A 69 -17.60 -9.19 -17.92
N GLN A 70 -16.56 -9.82 -17.37
CA GLN A 70 -16.35 -11.27 -17.48
C GLN A 70 -17.48 -12.04 -16.78
N MET A 71 -17.85 -11.65 -15.56
CA MET A 71 -18.95 -12.25 -14.81
C MET A 71 -20.30 -12.08 -15.53
N GLN A 72 -20.55 -10.90 -16.10
CA GLN A 72 -21.74 -10.64 -16.92
C GLN A 72 -21.81 -11.57 -18.14
N LYS A 73 -20.70 -11.78 -18.86
CA LYS A 73 -20.66 -12.72 -20.00
C LYS A 73 -20.98 -14.15 -19.61
N LEU A 74 -20.66 -14.54 -18.37
CA LEU A 74 -20.96 -15.84 -17.81
C LEU A 74 -22.38 -15.93 -17.20
N GLY A 75 -23.11 -14.81 -17.10
CA GLY A 75 -24.43 -14.77 -16.48
C GLY A 75 -24.45 -15.05 -14.97
N ILE A 76 -23.30 -14.90 -14.31
CA ILE A 76 -23.13 -15.17 -12.87
C ILE A 76 -22.69 -13.90 -12.13
N TYR A 77 -22.92 -13.85 -10.83
CA TYR A 77 -22.48 -12.76 -9.95
C TYR A 77 -21.78 -13.35 -8.72
N PRO A 78 -20.67 -12.77 -8.24
CA PRO A 78 -19.93 -13.35 -7.13
C PRO A 78 -20.66 -13.12 -5.80
N ASP A 79 -20.71 -14.15 -4.95
CA ASP A 79 -21.12 -14.01 -3.55
C ASP A 79 -20.04 -13.34 -2.70
N VAL A 80 -18.76 -13.53 -3.09
CA VAL A 80 -17.59 -13.03 -2.37
C VAL A 80 -16.56 -12.50 -3.37
N VAL A 81 -16.04 -11.31 -3.10
CA VAL A 81 -14.84 -10.74 -3.76
C VAL A 81 -13.77 -10.58 -2.69
N MET A 82 -12.60 -11.18 -2.94
CA MET A 82 -11.50 -11.19 -1.97
C MET A 82 -10.16 -10.90 -2.61
N GLY A 83 -9.21 -10.40 -1.82
CA GLY A 83 -7.85 -10.13 -2.27
C GLY A 83 -6.90 -9.85 -1.12
N CYS A 84 -5.60 -9.88 -1.41
CA CYS A 84 -4.57 -9.63 -0.41
C CYS A 84 -4.27 -8.13 -0.26
N CYS A 85 -3.92 -7.72 0.96
CA CYS A 85 -3.80 -6.34 1.38
C CYS A 85 -2.37 -6.08 1.87
N GLY A 86 -1.56 -5.47 1.00
CA GLY A 86 -0.28 -4.84 1.37
C GLY A 86 -0.53 -3.36 1.66
N GLY A 87 -0.33 -2.50 0.66
CA GLY A 87 -0.88 -1.13 0.68
C GLY A 87 -2.32 -1.02 0.18
N GLY A 88 -2.94 -2.13 -0.22
CA GLY A 88 -4.36 -2.21 -0.60
C GLY A 88 -4.70 -1.92 -2.06
N SER A 89 -3.75 -1.50 -2.91
CA SER A 89 -4.06 -1.08 -4.29
C SER A 89 -4.64 -2.19 -5.16
N ASN A 90 -4.07 -3.40 -5.14
CA ASN A 90 -4.59 -4.54 -5.92
C ASN A 90 -5.99 -4.96 -5.42
N PHE A 91 -6.17 -5.02 -4.09
CA PHE A 91 -7.44 -5.38 -3.47
C PHE A 91 -8.53 -4.37 -3.81
N ALA A 92 -8.27 -3.07 -3.67
CA ALA A 92 -9.18 -2.03 -4.11
C ALA A 92 -9.43 -2.09 -5.62
N GLY A 93 -8.42 -2.43 -6.43
CA GLY A 93 -8.55 -2.58 -7.87
C GLY A 93 -9.60 -3.60 -8.28
N ILE A 94 -9.61 -4.77 -7.66
CA ILE A 94 -10.66 -5.77 -7.87
C ILE A 94 -11.96 -5.40 -7.15
N ALA A 95 -11.90 -4.93 -5.90
CA ALA A 95 -13.06 -4.81 -5.03
C ALA A 95 -13.90 -3.54 -5.24
N ALA A 96 -13.30 -2.40 -5.61
CA ALA A 96 -14.01 -1.11 -5.62
C ALA A 96 -15.26 -1.09 -6.53
N PRO A 97 -15.25 -1.69 -7.74
CA PRO A 97 -16.48 -1.81 -8.55
C PRO A 97 -17.58 -2.62 -7.86
N TYR A 98 -17.23 -3.72 -7.17
CA TYR A 98 -18.20 -4.53 -6.43
C TYR A 98 -18.63 -3.89 -5.10
N VAL A 99 -17.79 -3.06 -4.49
CA VAL A 99 -18.18 -2.21 -3.36
C VAL A 99 -19.24 -1.20 -3.81
N CYS A 100 -19.08 -0.61 -5.00
CA CYS A 100 -20.10 0.28 -5.58
C CYS A 100 -21.43 -0.48 -5.74
N ASP A 101 -21.41 -1.66 -6.35
CA ASP A 101 -22.61 -2.50 -6.47
C ASP A 101 -23.26 -2.81 -5.11
N LYS A 102 -22.44 -3.13 -4.10
CA LYS A 102 -22.89 -3.40 -2.74
C LYS A 102 -23.59 -2.20 -2.09
N ILE A 103 -23.01 -1.01 -2.24
CA ILE A 103 -23.61 0.25 -1.78
C ILE A 103 -24.98 0.48 -2.44
N HIS A 104 -25.15 0.05 -3.69
CA HIS A 104 -26.40 0.11 -4.43
C HIS A 104 -27.32 -1.11 -4.24
N GLY A 105 -27.08 -1.93 -3.22
CA GLY A 105 -28.00 -2.98 -2.77
C GLY A 105 -27.72 -4.39 -3.29
N LYS A 106 -26.63 -4.62 -4.03
CA LYS A 106 -26.20 -5.99 -4.37
C LYS A 106 -25.70 -6.72 -3.12
N GLN A 107 -26.05 -8.00 -3.01
CA GLN A 107 -25.57 -8.86 -1.94
C GLN A 107 -24.24 -9.50 -2.34
N VAL A 108 -23.14 -8.90 -1.87
CA VAL A 108 -21.78 -9.41 -2.07
C VAL A 108 -20.93 -9.15 -0.82
N LYS A 109 -20.11 -10.13 -0.44
CA LYS A 109 -19.12 -9.98 0.63
C LYS A 109 -17.79 -9.51 0.04
N ILE A 110 -17.16 -8.56 0.71
CA ILE A 110 -15.87 -8.00 0.30
C ILE A 110 -14.88 -8.32 1.41
N VAL A 111 -13.82 -9.08 1.10
CA VAL A 111 -12.90 -9.63 2.11
C VAL A 111 -11.45 -9.32 1.76
N GLY A 112 -10.82 -8.45 2.54
CA GLY A 112 -9.38 -8.20 2.48
C GLY A 112 -8.62 -9.16 3.40
N ALA A 113 -7.48 -9.67 2.95
CA ALA A 113 -6.61 -10.55 3.74
C ALA A 113 -5.20 -9.95 3.89
N GLU A 114 -4.66 -9.98 5.11
CA GLU A 114 -3.34 -9.46 5.45
C GLU A 114 -2.59 -10.48 6.34
N PRO A 115 -1.25 -10.41 6.45
CA PRO A 115 -0.51 -11.34 7.28
C PRO A 115 -0.60 -10.92 8.75
N THR A 116 -0.62 -11.90 9.65
CA THR A 116 -0.58 -11.65 11.10
C THR A 116 0.70 -10.93 11.57
N SER A 117 1.76 -10.98 10.76
CA SER A 117 3.05 -10.30 10.99
C SER A 117 3.05 -8.84 10.56
N CYS A 118 2.11 -8.39 9.72
CA CYS A 118 1.91 -6.98 9.35
C CYS A 118 0.40 -6.66 9.36
N PRO A 119 -0.26 -6.72 10.53
CA PRO A 119 -1.72 -6.68 10.63
C PRO A 119 -2.27 -5.24 10.68
N SER A 120 -2.04 -4.45 9.63
CA SER A 120 -2.41 -3.02 9.63
C SER A 120 -3.91 -2.79 9.74
N MET A 121 -4.75 -3.49 8.96
CA MET A 121 -6.21 -3.31 8.98
C MET A 121 -6.89 -3.96 10.19
N THR A 122 -6.36 -5.08 10.68
CA THR A 122 -7.01 -5.89 11.73
C THR A 122 -6.57 -5.52 13.15
N LYS A 123 -5.40 -4.89 13.31
CA LYS A 123 -4.85 -4.51 14.63
C LYS A 123 -4.27 -3.10 14.69
N GLY A 124 -4.00 -2.45 13.56
CA GLY A 124 -3.50 -1.08 13.54
C GLY A 124 -4.57 -0.08 13.96
N PRO A 125 -4.22 1.03 14.64
CA PRO A 125 -5.14 2.15 14.83
C PRO A 125 -5.45 2.85 13.50
N PHE A 126 -6.65 3.41 13.39
CA PHE A 126 -6.96 4.39 12.34
C PHE A 126 -6.46 5.77 12.77
N ALA A 127 -5.47 6.31 12.06
CA ALA A 127 -4.81 7.57 12.39
C ALA A 127 -4.32 8.30 11.13
N TYR A 128 -3.94 9.56 11.28
CA TYR A 128 -3.13 10.23 10.27
C TYR A 128 -1.67 9.82 10.43
N ASP A 129 -1.08 9.29 9.37
CA ASP A 129 0.32 8.84 9.38
C ASP A 129 0.99 9.04 8.01
N PHE A 130 2.31 8.98 7.98
CA PHE A 130 3.11 9.16 6.77
C PHE A 130 3.14 7.89 5.92
N GLY A 131 3.23 8.06 4.61
CA GLY A 131 3.37 6.96 3.65
C GLY A 131 4.82 6.48 3.48
N ASP A 132 5.76 7.18 4.09
CA ASP A 132 7.19 6.87 4.03
C ASP A 132 7.86 7.08 5.39
N LEU A 133 9.05 6.49 5.57
CA LEU A 133 9.72 6.45 6.86
C LEU A 133 10.28 7.82 7.27
N ALA A 134 10.79 8.60 6.32
CA ALA A 134 11.37 9.93 6.55
C ALA A 134 10.34 11.07 6.45
N GLN A 135 9.04 10.74 6.49
CA GLN A 135 7.93 11.70 6.58
C GLN A 135 7.93 12.74 5.46
N LYS A 136 8.28 12.31 4.23
CA LYS A 136 8.30 13.16 3.03
C LYS A 136 6.94 13.25 2.34
N THR A 137 6.05 12.27 2.53
CA THR A 137 4.68 12.35 2.01
C THR A 137 3.82 13.27 2.88
N PRO A 138 2.67 13.76 2.38
CA PRO A 138 1.61 14.26 3.25
C PRO A 138 1.11 13.18 4.21
N LEU A 139 0.45 13.61 5.30
CA LEU A 139 -0.28 12.72 6.20
C LEU A 139 -1.51 12.12 5.49
N LEU A 140 -1.69 10.81 5.65
CA LEU A 140 -2.81 10.05 5.09
C LEU A 140 -3.68 9.50 6.23
N PRO A 141 -5.02 9.65 6.17
CA PRO A 141 -5.92 9.01 7.15
C PRO A 141 -6.04 7.52 6.81
N MET A 142 -5.40 6.66 7.58
CA MET A 142 -5.30 5.24 7.30
C MET A 142 -5.21 4.37 8.55
N TYR A 143 -5.54 3.09 8.40
CA TYR A 143 -5.03 2.07 9.32
C TYR A 143 -3.52 1.95 9.14
N THR A 144 -2.79 1.94 10.25
CA THR A 144 -1.32 1.96 10.23
C THR A 144 -0.72 1.18 11.40
N LEU A 145 0.46 0.60 11.19
CA LEU A 145 1.34 0.06 12.24
C LEU A 145 2.40 1.07 12.72
N GLY A 146 2.41 2.28 12.13
CA GLY A 146 3.45 3.30 12.27
C GLY A 146 4.39 3.31 11.07
N HIS A 147 4.71 4.49 10.53
CA HIS A 147 5.61 4.65 9.37
C HIS A 147 7.05 4.16 9.58
N ASP A 148 7.47 3.99 10.83
CA ASP A 148 8.75 3.42 11.24
C ASP A 148 8.69 1.91 11.50
N TYR A 149 7.54 1.26 11.26
CA TYR A 149 7.38 -0.17 11.45
C TYR A 149 8.29 -0.98 10.52
N VAL A 150 9.02 -1.94 11.10
CA VAL A 150 9.86 -2.89 10.38
C VAL A 150 9.39 -4.32 10.71
N PRO A 151 8.90 -5.10 9.73
CA PRO A 151 8.49 -6.48 9.96
C PRO A 151 9.64 -7.35 10.46
N ALA A 152 9.31 -8.41 11.20
CA ALA A 152 10.29 -9.38 11.70
C ALA A 152 11.12 -10.01 10.55
N PRO A 153 12.43 -10.26 10.72
CA PRO A 153 13.29 -10.78 9.65
C PRO A 153 12.86 -12.14 9.07
N ILE A 154 12.18 -12.96 9.87
CA ILE A 154 11.67 -14.28 9.45
C ILE A 154 10.44 -14.19 8.55
N HIS A 155 9.84 -13.01 8.41
CA HIS A 155 8.63 -12.82 7.61
C HIS A 155 8.96 -12.81 6.11
N ALA A 156 8.52 -13.85 5.41
CA ALA A 156 8.73 -14.03 3.97
C ALA A 156 7.45 -13.92 3.12
N GLY A 157 6.30 -13.58 3.73
CA GLY A 157 4.99 -13.57 3.06
C GLY A 157 4.68 -12.33 2.20
N GLY A 158 5.62 -11.39 2.05
CA GLY A 158 5.35 -10.11 1.41
C GLY A 158 4.44 -9.21 2.26
N LEU A 159 3.65 -8.32 1.65
CA LEU A 159 2.65 -7.48 2.35
C LEU A 159 3.22 -6.74 3.59
N ARG A 160 4.40 -6.14 3.41
CA ARG A 160 5.22 -5.56 4.48
C ARG A 160 4.96 -4.08 4.78
N TYR A 161 4.09 -3.46 3.99
CA TYR A 161 3.81 -2.03 4.13
C TYR A 161 3.00 -1.79 5.41
N HIS A 162 3.36 -0.74 6.15
CA HIS A 162 2.81 -0.47 7.48
C HIS A 162 1.38 0.07 7.44
N GLY A 163 1.02 0.76 6.37
CA GLY A 163 -0.26 1.44 6.22
C GLY A 163 -1.25 0.70 5.31
N MET A 164 -2.43 1.28 5.16
CA MET A 164 -3.45 0.84 4.21
C MET A 164 -3.95 2.02 3.39
N ALA A 165 -4.38 1.81 2.14
CA ALA A 165 -4.97 2.86 1.33
C ALA A 165 -6.11 3.58 2.09
N PRO A 166 -6.19 4.93 2.08
CA PRO A 166 -7.26 5.66 2.79
C PRO A 166 -8.67 5.21 2.40
N ILE A 167 -8.91 4.98 1.10
CA ILE A 167 -10.20 4.46 0.62
C ILE A 167 -10.49 3.07 1.22
N VAL A 168 -9.51 2.17 1.24
CA VAL A 168 -9.69 0.84 1.85
C VAL A 168 -9.94 0.98 3.35
N SER A 169 -9.18 1.82 4.04
CA SER A 169 -9.33 2.06 5.47
C SER A 169 -10.72 2.59 5.84
N HIS A 170 -11.32 3.44 5.00
CA HIS A 170 -12.69 3.91 5.20
C HIS A 170 -13.77 2.86 4.90
N LEU A 171 -13.47 1.88 4.05
CA LEU A 171 -14.39 0.80 3.68
C LEU A 171 -14.35 -0.38 4.66
N VAL A 172 -13.23 -0.57 5.36
CA VAL A 172 -13.10 -1.57 6.43
C VAL A 172 -14.00 -1.15 7.59
N ARG A 173 -15.05 -1.93 7.82
CA ARG A 173 -16.01 -1.80 8.93
C ARG A 173 -16.32 -3.19 9.50
#